data_AF-A0A1H1Q1M4-F1
#
_entry.id   AF-A0A1H1Q1M4-F1
#
_cell.length_a   1.000
_cell.length_b   1.000
_cell.length_c   1.000
_cell.angle_alpha   90.00
_cell.angle_beta   90.00
_cell.angle_gamma   90.00
#
_symmetry.space_group_name_H-M   'P 1'
#
loop_
_entity.id
_entity.type
_entity.pdbx_description
1 polymer ?
#
loop_
_entity_poly.entity_id
_entity_poly.type
_entity_poly.pdbx_seq_one_letter_code
_entity_poly.pdbx_strand_id
1 'polypeptide(L)'
;MSTWLRLQIASPFIVLPGVFLMATVGGAYLLWSTVDNTAWHALTLFMCLMLVSCVGIGVSIAADRELDSFPWCRMATVVLFVVLSLGVQWVREMVQFAP
;
A
#
# COMPACT_ATOMS: atom_id res chain seq x y z
N MET A 1 14.95 -17.42 14.59
CA MET A 1 14.99 -16.95 13.19
C MET A 1 16.09 -15.89 13.06
N SER A 2 17.00 -15.96 12.07
CA SER A 2 18.07 -14.96 11.97
C SER A 2 17.52 -13.60 11.53
N THR A 3 18.12 -12.51 11.99
CA THR A 3 17.75 -11.13 11.60
C THR A 3 17.78 -10.95 10.08
N TRP A 4 18.70 -11.63 9.41
CA TRP A 4 18.87 -11.56 7.96
C TRP A 4 17.69 -12.23 7.21
N LEU A 5 17.23 -13.38 7.69
CA LEU A 5 16.08 -14.10 7.11
C LEU A 5 14.76 -13.31 7.32
N ARG A 6 14.61 -12.62 8.46
CA ARG A 6 13.48 -11.71 8.71
C ARG A 6 13.45 -10.55 7.73
N LEU A 7 14.61 -9.95 7.46
CA LEU A 7 14.72 -8.85 6.51
C LEU A 7 14.41 -9.29 5.09
N GLN A 8 14.86 -10.49 4.68
CA GLN A 8 14.53 -11.06 3.37
C GLN A 8 13.03 -11.32 3.19
N ILE A 9 12.36 -11.83 4.23
CA ILE A 9 10.92 -12.08 4.17
C ILE A 9 10.15 -10.76 4.17
N ALA A 10 10.57 -9.77 4.96
CA ALA A 10 9.89 -8.48 5.04
C ALA A 10 10.13 -7.59 3.81
N SER A 11 11.29 -7.68 3.15
CA SER A 11 11.66 -6.78 2.06
C SER A 11 10.64 -6.71 0.92
N PRO A 12 10.06 -7.81 0.39
CA PRO A 12 9.06 -7.70 -0.67
C PRO A 12 7.79 -6.98 -0.20
N PHE A 13 7.39 -7.16 1.07
CA PHE A 13 6.21 -6.51 1.65
C PHE A 13 6.44 -5.05 2.04
N ILE A 14 7.69 -4.57 2.02
CA ILE A 14 8.02 -3.16 2.20
C ILE A 14 8.21 -2.50 0.84
N VAL A 15 9.07 -3.09 0.00
CA VAL A 15 9.50 -2.51 -1.27
C VAL A 15 8.33 -2.41 -2.24
N LEU A 16 7.56 -3.47 -2.42
CA LEU A 16 6.47 -3.50 -3.40
C LEU A 16 5.39 -2.45 -3.09
N PRO A 17 4.73 -2.44 -1.91
CA PRO A 17 3.76 -1.39 -1.59
C PRO A 17 4.41 0.00 -1.45
N GLY A 18 5.70 0.08 -1.11
CA GLY A 18 6.45 1.35 -1.12
C GLY A 18 6.54 1.97 -2.52
N VAL A 19 6.81 1.17 -3.55
CA VAL A 19 6.83 1.65 -4.95
C VAL A 19 5.44 2.12 -5.37
N PHE A 20 4.39 1.37 -5.04
CA PHE A 20 3.00 1.79 -5.31
C PHE A 20 2.63 3.08 -4.58
N LEU A 21 3.10 3.25 -3.34
CA LEU A 21 2.85 4.45 -2.56
C LEU A 21 3.52 5.66 -3.21
N MET A 22 4.78 5.54 -3.62
CA MET A 22 5.51 6.60 -4.33
C MET A 22 4.82 6.99 -5.63
N ALA A 23 4.37 6.00 -6.42
CA ALA A 23 3.62 6.27 -7.64
C ALA A 23 2.28 6.97 -7.35
N THR A 24 1.56 6.53 -6.32
CA THR A 24 0.25 7.10 -5.93
C THR A 24 0.40 8.53 -5.43
N VAL A 25 1.38 8.81 -4.58
CA VAL A 25 1.67 10.16 -4.06
C VAL A 25 2.17 11.07 -5.18
N GLY A 26 3.04 10.57 -6.07
CA GLY A 26 3.51 11.33 -7.23
C GLY A 26 2.37 11.69 -8.17
N GLY A 27 1.50 10.72 -8.49
CA GLY A 27 0.30 10.96 -9.30
C GLY A 27 -0.68 11.92 -8.63
N ALA A 28 -0.88 11.78 -7.31
CA ALA A 28 -1.68 12.71 -6.53
C ALA A 28 -1.11 14.13 -6.63
N TYR A 29 0.18 14.32 -6.39
CA TYR A 29 0.84 15.63 -6.46
C TYR A 29 0.70 16.30 -7.83
N LEU A 30 0.87 15.54 -8.92
CA LEU A 30 0.78 16.07 -10.28
C LEU A 30 -0.66 16.40 -10.70
N LEU A 31 -1.64 15.61 -10.28
CA LEU A 31 -3.02 15.70 -10.76
C LEU A 31 -3.98 16.37 -9.76
N TRP A 32 -3.51 16.71 -8.55
CA TRP A 32 -4.37 17.18 -7.45
C TRP A 32 -5.21 18.38 -7.84
N SER A 33 -4.58 19.39 -8.45
CA SER A 33 -5.22 20.65 -8.83
C SER A 33 -5.92 20.58 -10.19
N THR A 34 -5.65 19.54 -10.99
CA THR A 34 -6.25 19.39 -12.33
C THR A 34 -7.56 18.62 -12.31
N VAL A 35 -7.74 17.75 -11.32
CA VAL A 35 -8.95 16.93 -11.17
C VAL A 35 -9.85 17.58 -10.13
N ASP A 36 -10.94 18.21 -10.56
CA ASP A 36 -11.93 18.82 -9.67
C ASP A 36 -13.07 17.84 -9.33
N ASN A 37 -12.69 16.70 -8.74
CA ASN A 37 -13.64 15.66 -8.35
C ASN A 37 -13.32 15.14 -6.94
N THR A 38 -14.18 15.48 -5.99
CA THR A 38 -14.03 15.12 -4.57
C THR A 38 -13.94 13.61 -4.35
N ALA A 39 -14.68 12.81 -5.13
CA ALA A 39 -14.62 11.35 -5.01
C ALA A 39 -13.25 10.80 -5.46
N TRP A 40 -12.65 11.40 -6.51
CA TRP A 40 -11.31 11.04 -6.95
C TRP A 40 -10.25 11.36 -5.89
N HIS A 41 -10.34 12.53 -5.24
CA HIS A 41 -9.43 12.91 -4.15
C HIS A 41 -9.59 11.98 -2.94
N ALA A 42 -10.82 11.67 -2.54
CA ALA A 42 -11.10 10.77 -1.42
C ALA A 42 -10.54 9.36 -1.67
N LEU A 43 -10.74 8.80 -2.86
CA LEU A 43 -10.20 7.49 -3.24
C LEU A 43 -8.67 7.49 -3.26
N THR A 44 -8.06 8.58 -3.74
CA THR A 44 -6.59 8.73 -3.76
C THR A 44 -6.01 8.79 -2.35
N LEU A 45 -6.63 9.56 -1.44
CA LEU A 45 -6.22 9.58 -0.03
C LEU A 45 -6.39 8.22 0.64
N PHE A 46 -7.50 7.52 0.37
CA PHE A 46 -7.73 6.17 0.87
C PHE A 46 -6.65 5.19 0.40
N MET A 47 -6.28 5.22 -0.90
CA MET A 47 -5.18 4.41 -1.43
C MET A 47 -3.86 4.71 -0.73
N CYS A 48 -3.52 6.00 -0.52
CA CYS A 48 -2.31 6.39 0.20
C CYS A 48 -2.28 5.81 1.61
N LEU A 49 -3.36 5.96 2.38
CA LEU A 49 -3.45 5.43 3.75
C LEU A 49 -3.30 3.91 3.78
N MET A 50 -3.92 3.21 2.84
CA MET A 50 -3.84 1.75 2.76
C MET A 50 -2.41 1.28 2.44
N LEU A 51 -1.73 1.95 1.49
CA LEU A 51 -0.35 1.62 1.12
C LEU A 51 0.65 1.99 2.21
N VAL A 52 0.47 3.12 2.90
CA VAL A 52 1.26 3.46 4.11
C VAL A 52 1.09 2.38 5.17
N SER A 53 -0.13 1.87 5.37
CA SER A 53 -0.40 0.79 6.32
C SER A 53 0.30 -0.51 5.91
N CYS A 54 0.33 -0.85 4.62
CA CYS A 54 1.11 -1.99 4.12
C CYS A 54 2.60 -1.87 4.43
N VAL A 55 3.19 -0.71 4.13
CA VAL A 55 4.61 -0.46 4.41
C VAL A 55 4.86 -0.52 5.92
N GLY A 56 3.98 0.06 6.74
CA GLY A 56 4.06 -0.01 8.20
C GLY A 56 4.01 -1.44 8.74
N ILE A 57 3.13 -2.28 8.20
CA ILE A 57 3.06 -3.71 8.55
C ILE A 57 4.34 -4.44 8.12
N GLY A 58 4.86 -4.16 6.92
CA GLY A 58 6.12 -4.72 6.44
C GLY A 58 7.31 -4.36 7.34
N VAL A 59 7.40 -3.08 7.73
CA VAL A 59 8.41 -2.58 8.68
C VAL A 59 8.23 -3.22 10.06
N SER A 60 6.99 -3.39 10.51
CA SER A 60 6.68 -4.09 11.77
C SER A 60 7.21 -5.53 11.75
N ILE A 61 7.02 -6.27 10.65
CA ILE A 61 7.59 -7.63 10.51
C ILE A 61 9.13 -7.61 10.58
N ALA A 62 9.78 -6.61 9.97
CA ALA A 62 11.23 -6.48 10.00
C ALA A 62 11.77 -6.12 11.39
N ALA A 63 11.03 -5.31 12.16
CA ALA A 63 11.43 -4.84 13.49
C ALA A 63 11.10 -5.84 14.61
N ASP A 64 10.15 -6.74 14.39
CA ASP A 64 9.67 -7.67 15.41
C ASP A 64 10.72 -8.75 15.73
N ARG A 65 11.25 -8.69 16.95
CA ARG A 65 12.31 -9.59 17.42
C ARG A 65 11.79 -10.91 17.98
N GLU A 66 10.50 -10.98 18.31
CA GLU A 66 9.83 -12.11 18.98
C GLU A 66 9.00 -12.98 18.02
N LEU A 67 9.24 -12.85 16.71
CA LEU A 67 8.67 -13.76 15.71
C LEU A 67 9.18 -15.20 15.93
N ASP A 68 8.45 -15.96 16.75
CA ASP A 68 8.61 -17.40 16.96
C ASP A 68 7.96 -18.22 15.84
N SER A 69 6.99 -17.65 15.13
CA SER A 69 6.30 -18.26 13.99
C SER A 69 6.26 -17.34 12.76
N PHE A 70 6.03 -17.92 11.58
CA PHE A 70 5.88 -17.16 10.34
C PHE A 70 4.66 -16.22 10.45
N PRO A 71 4.80 -14.90 10.19
CA PRO A 71 3.74 -13.92 10.37
C PRO A 71 2.71 -13.94 9.24
N TRP A 72 2.08 -15.10 9.03
CA TRP A 72 1.12 -15.36 7.95
C TRP A 72 -0.01 -14.35 7.90
N CYS A 73 -0.59 -13.99 9.04
CA CYS A 73 -1.67 -12.99 9.09
C CYS A 73 -1.21 -11.62 8.58
N ARG A 74 -0.03 -11.14 9.03
CA ARG A 74 0.49 -9.83 8.61
C ARG A 74 0.81 -9.81 7.12
N MET A 75 1.41 -10.88 6.59
CA MET A 75 1.70 -11.03 5.16
C MET A 75 0.41 -11.10 4.33
N ALA A 76 -0.59 -11.85 4.79
CA ALA A 76 -1.89 -11.94 4.14
C ALA A 76 -2.61 -10.58 4.10
N THR A 77 -2.53 -9.78 5.17
CA THR A 77 -3.08 -8.41 5.19
C THR A 77 -2.43 -7.52 4.14
N VAL A 78 -1.09 -7.56 4.00
CA VAL A 78 -0.39 -6.77 2.98
C VAL A 78 -0.83 -7.19 1.57
N VAL A 79 -0.90 -8.50 1.30
CA VAL A 79 -1.36 -9.00 -0.01
C VAL A 79 -2.80 -8.56 -0.28
N LEU A 80 -3.70 -8.70 0.70
CA LEU A 80 -5.10 -8.28 0.57
C LEU A 80 -5.19 -6.79 0.24
N PHE A 81 -4.42 -5.95 0.93
CA PHE A 81 -4.42 -4.50 0.71
C PHE A 81 -3.83 -4.13 -0.66
N VAL A 82 -2.83 -4.87 -1.15
CA VAL A 82 -2.33 -4.69 -2.53
C VAL A 82 -3.39 -5.06 -3.56
N VAL A 83 -4.15 -6.14 -3.35
CA VAL A 83 -5.25 -6.49 -4.25
C VAL A 83 -6.37 -5.44 -4.20
N LEU A 84 -6.71 -4.96 -3.00
CA LEU A 84 -7.68 -3.90 -2.82
C LEU A 84 -7.23 -2.59 -3.46
N SER A 85 -5.93 -2.25 -3.46
CA SER A 85 -5.46 -1.01 -4.08
C SER A 85 -5.69 -1.00 -5.58
N LEU A 86 -5.55 -2.15 -6.24
CA LEU A 86 -5.89 -2.32 -7.65
C LEU A 86 -7.39 -2.11 -7.90
N GLY A 87 -8.24 -2.67 -7.03
CA GLY A 87 -9.70 -2.47 -7.10
C GLY A 87 -10.10 -1.00 -6.89
N VAL A 88 -9.53 -0.34 -5.89
CA VAL A 88 -9.78 1.10 -5.63
C VAL A 88 -9.28 1.95 -6.80
N GLN A 89 -8.13 1.62 -7.39
CA GLN A 89 -7.63 2.34 -8.56
C GLN A 89 -8.58 2.20 -9.75
N TRP A 90 -9.11 1.00 -10.00
CA TRP A 90 -10.08 0.77 -11.05
C TRP A 90 -11.36 1.60 -10.84
N VAL A 91 -11.89 1.63 -9.61
CA VAL A 91 -13.04 2.48 -9.26
C VAL A 91 -12.72 3.96 -9.42
N ARG A 92 -11.51 4.40 -9.02
CA ARG A 92 -11.07 5.79 -9.18
C ARG A 92 -11.03 6.22 -10.64
N GLU A 93 -10.55 5.35 -11.52
CA GLU A 93 -10.56 5.61 -12.97
C GLU A 93 -12.00 5.71 -13.50
N MET A 94 -12.90 4.82 -13.09
CA MET A 94 -14.32 4.92 -13.46
C MET A 94 -14.96 6.24 -13.02
N VAL A 95 -14.66 6.71 -11.81
CA VAL A 95 -15.19 7.98 -11.27
C VAL A 95 -14.63 9.18 -12.04
N GLN A 96 -13.39 9.10 -12.54
CA GLN A 96 -12.79 10.14 -13.37
C GLN A 96 -13.44 10.23 -14.76
N PHE A 97 -13.91 9.10 -15.32
CA PHE A 97 -14.53 9.03 -16.65
C PHE A 97 -16.06 8.88 -16.60
N ALA A 98 -16.67 9.00 -15.43
CA ALA A 98 -18.12 8.99 -15.29
C ALA A 98 -18.70 10.27 -15.93
N PRO A 99 -19.72 10.15 -16.80
CA PRO A 99 -20.31 11.27 -17.55
C PRO A 99 -21.08 12.25 -16.65
#